data_AF-A0A2R6T8F8-F1
#
_entry.id   AF-A0A2R6T8F8-F1
#
_cell.length_a   1.000
_cell.length_b   1.000
_cell.length_c   1.000
_cell.angle_alpha   90.00
_cell.angle_beta   90.00
_cell.angle_gamma   90.00
#
_symmetry.space_group_name_H-M   'P 1'
#
loop_
_entity.id
_entity.type
_entity.pdbx_description
1 polymer ?
#
loop_
_entity_poly.entity_id
_entity_poly.type
_entity_poly.pdbx_seq_one_letter_code
_entity_poly.pdbx_strand_id
1 'polypeptide(L)'
;MSLSKPSQELAEKLLQKVNFEDRLIGTKMTPTAGNKREPIFSFKELVDFLEGINVDELEFSGKAKNQKSFNQYLLYIDPSKIKNWVKNRGDEELSREISAEIKKNESYGAKLESIVPLLRKRLEQCKGVIEEKEKKLEGRDE
;
A
#
# COMPACT_ATOMS: atom_id res chain seq x y z
N MET A 1 -3.58 15.02 -6.83
CA MET A 1 -2.94 14.27 -7.94
C MET A 1 -3.93 13.27 -8.50
N SER A 2 -4.07 13.16 -9.83
CA SER A 2 -5.02 12.24 -10.44
C SER A 2 -4.29 11.10 -11.15
N LEU A 3 -4.44 9.89 -10.63
CA LEU A 3 -4.04 8.66 -11.30
C LEU A 3 -5.02 8.33 -12.41
N SER A 4 -4.52 7.93 -13.58
CA SER A 4 -5.36 7.45 -14.68
C SER A 4 -6.07 6.14 -14.31
N LYS A 5 -7.17 5.82 -15.01
CA LYS A 5 -7.89 4.55 -14.84
C LYS A 5 -7.01 3.41 -15.40
N PRO A 6 -6.72 2.35 -14.63
CA PRO A 6 -5.88 1.26 -15.10
C PRO A 6 -6.59 0.45 -16.17
N SER A 7 -5.81 -0.24 -17.00
CA SER A 7 -6.37 -1.25 -17.91
C SER A 7 -6.92 -2.43 -17.12
N GLN A 8 -7.80 -3.20 -17.75
CA GLN A 8 -8.35 -4.41 -17.15
C GLN A 8 -7.26 -5.43 -16.81
N GLU A 9 -6.31 -5.66 -17.73
CA GLU A 9 -5.17 -6.55 -17.50
C GLU A 9 -4.32 -6.10 -16.30
N LEU A 10 -4.07 -4.78 -16.17
CA LEU A 10 -3.32 -4.24 -15.05
C LEU A 10 -4.09 -4.39 -13.73
N ALA A 11 -5.40 -4.17 -13.74
CA ALA A 11 -6.26 -4.36 -12.58
C ALA A 11 -6.30 -5.83 -12.12
N GLU A 12 -6.53 -6.75 -13.06
CA GLU A 12 -6.51 -8.20 -12.79
C GLU A 12 -5.17 -8.63 -12.22
N LYS A 13 -4.08 -8.17 -12.83
CA LYS A 13 -2.73 -8.43 -12.33
C LYS A 13 -2.64 -7.89 -10.90
N LEU A 14 -2.72 -6.58 -10.67
CA LEU A 14 -2.53 -5.98 -9.32
C LEU A 14 -3.38 -6.61 -8.20
N LEU A 15 -4.59 -7.06 -8.49
CA LEU A 15 -5.46 -7.71 -7.50
C LEU A 15 -5.09 -9.18 -7.22
N GLN A 16 -4.35 -9.85 -8.10
CA GLN A 16 -3.83 -11.19 -7.85
C GLN A 16 -2.73 -11.19 -6.79
N LYS A 17 -2.66 -12.30 -6.04
CA LYS A 17 -1.55 -12.61 -5.13
C LYS A 17 -0.30 -12.96 -5.92
N VAL A 18 0.85 -12.55 -5.40
CA VAL A 18 2.17 -12.96 -5.90
C VAL A 18 2.63 -14.22 -5.19
N ASN A 19 3.63 -14.90 -5.77
CA ASN A 19 4.27 -16.05 -5.15
C ASN A 19 5.13 -15.63 -3.94
N PHE A 20 5.77 -16.60 -3.30
CA PHE A 20 6.64 -16.32 -2.17
C PHE A 20 7.81 -15.40 -2.55
N GLU A 21 8.55 -15.67 -3.62
CA GLU A 21 9.76 -14.90 -3.96
C GLU A 21 9.49 -13.44 -4.33
N ASP A 22 8.30 -13.16 -4.87
CA ASP A 22 7.88 -11.82 -5.31
C ASP A 22 7.18 -11.01 -4.21
N ARG A 23 7.00 -11.56 -3.01
CA ARG A 23 6.30 -10.90 -1.90
C ARG A 23 7.06 -9.69 -1.37
N LEU A 24 6.32 -8.71 -0.86
CA LEU A 24 6.90 -7.66 -0.03
C LEU A 24 7.13 -8.16 1.39
N ILE A 25 8.12 -7.59 2.08
CA ILE A 25 8.40 -7.88 3.49
C ILE A 25 8.27 -6.58 4.28
N GLY A 26 7.20 -6.48 5.05
CA GLY A 26 7.07 -5.52 6.14
C GLY A 26 7.80 -6.01 7.39
N THR A 27 8.01 -5.12 8.35
CA THR A 27 8.58 -5.41 9.67
C THR A 27 7.62 -4.92 10.73
N LYS A 28 7.28 -5.81 11.66
CA LYS A 28 6.55 -5.50 12.88
C LYS A 28 7.54 -5.51 14.04
N MET A 29 7.88 -4.33 14.52
CA MET A 29 8.83 -4.13 15.61
C MET A 29 8.07 -4.16 16.93
N THR A 30 8.38 -5.12 17.79
CA THR A 30 7.83 -5.19 19.14
C THR A 30 8.96 -4.94 20.15
N PRO A 31 8.76 -4.11 21.19
CA PRO A 31 9.80 -3.86 22.19
C PRO A 31 10.26 -5.13 22.93
N THR A 32 9.34 -6.09 23.12
CA THR A 32 9.55 -7.25 23.99
C THR A 32 9.83 -8.55 23.23
N ALA A 33 9.25 -8.74 22.04
CA ALA A 33 9.41 -9.98 21.26
C ALA A 33 10.34 -9.82 20.04
N GLY A 34 10.96 -8.65 19.89
CA GLY A 34 11.85 -8.32 18.78
C GLY A 34 11.11 -8.01 17.47
N ASN A 35 11.85 -8.01 16.38
CA ASN A 35 11.34 -7.68 15.05
C ASN A 35 10.82 -8.93 14.33
N LYS A 36 9.55 -8.92 13.93
CA LYS A 36 8.94 -9.95 13.09
C LYS A 36 8.84 -9.47 11.65
N ARG A 37 9.14 -10.36 10.70
CA ARG A 37 8.95 -10.10 9.27
C ARG A 37 7.51 -10.46 8.89
N GLU A 38 6.81 -9.52 8.28
CA GLU A 38 5.43 -9.68 7.83
C GLU A 38 5.42 -9.82 6.30
N PRO A 39 5.13 -11.01 5.75
CA PRO A 39 5.05 -11.19 4.31
C PRO A 39 3.74 -10.59 3.75
N ILE A 40 3.85 -9.88 2.64
CA ILE A 40 2.75 -9.20 1.97
C ILE A 40 2.68 -9.71 0.52
N PHE A 41 1.61 -10.43 0.19
CA PHE A 41 1.44 -11.14 -1.07
C PHE A 41 0.49 -10.46 -2.04
N SER A 42 -0.31 -9.49 -1.60
CA SER A 42 -1.26 -8.80 -2.48
C SER A 42 -1.22 -7.29 -2.32
N PHE A 43 -1.75 -6.59 -3.34
CA PHE A 43 -1.84 -5.13 -3.31
C PHE A 43 -2.80 -4.66 -2.21
N LYS A 44 -3.86 -5.45 -1.94
CA LYS A 44 -4.76 -5.20 -0.80
C LYS A 44 -4.03 -5.35 0.54
N GLU A 45 -3.31 -6.46 0.75
CA GLU A 45 -2.55 -6.68 1.99
C GLU A 45 -1.50 -5.57 2.23
N LEU A 46 -0.90 -5.04 1.17
CA LEU A 46 0.00 -3.89 1.27
C LEU A 46 -0.73 -2.64 1.78
N VAL A 47 -1.89 -2.31 1.21
CA VAL A 47 -2.70 -1.16 1.65
C VAL A 47 -3.14 -1.35 3.10
N ASP A 48 -3.69 -2.52 3.44
CA ASP A 48 -4.12 -2.84 4.81
C ASP A 48 -2.95 -2.73 5.81
N PHE A 49 -1.76 -3.24 5.45
CA PHE A 49 -0.56 -3.16 6.29
C PHE A 49 -0.15 -1.71 6.56
N LEU A 50 -0.18 -0.86 5.53
CA LEU A 50 0.20 0.55 5.64
C LEU A 50 -0.84 1.37 6.40
N GLU A 51 -2.13 1.07 6.26
CA GLU A 51 -3.20 1.70 7.03
C GLU A 51 -3.12 1.35 8.53
N GLY A 52 -2.51 0.21 8.87
CA GLY A 52 -2.17 -0.13 10.25
C GLY A 52 -1.01 0.69 10.83
N ILE A 53 -0.27 1.44 10.02
CA ILE A 53 0.81 2.32 10.50
C ILE A 53 0.19 3.60 11.05
N ASN A 54 0.27 3.78 12.36
CA ASN A 54 -0.08 5.04 12.99
C ASN A 54 1.10 6.03 12.86
N VAL A 55 0.96 7.01 11.97
CA VAL A 55 2.02 7.99 11.70
C VAL A 55 2.23 8.95 12.88
N ASP A 56 1.17 9.27 13.63
CA ASP A 56 1.25 10.08 14.85
C ASP A 56 2.08 9.39 15.95
N GLU A 57 2.12 8.05 15.97
CA GLU A 57 2.95 7.27 16.89
C GLU A 57 4.43 7.20 16.48
N LEU A 58 4.74 7.47 15.20
CA LEU A 58 6.12 7.53 14.71
C LEU A 58 6.82 8.84 15.13
N GLU A 59 6.04 9.89 15.42
CA GLU A 59 6.56 11.08 16.06
C GLU A 59 6.70 10.82 17.58
N PHE A 60 7.90 10.45 18.01
CA PHE A 60 8.33 10.38 19.43
C PHE A 60 8.33 11.77 20.12
N SER A 61 7.46 12.70 19.72
CA SER A 61 7.45 14.10 20.10
C SER A 61 6.71 14.36 21.42
N GLY A 62 6.67 13.41 22.36
CA GLY A 62 6.28 13.66 23.76
C GLY A 62 4.91 14.31 24.03
N LYS A 63 4.04 14.49 23.02
CA LYS A 63 2.74 15.15 23.12
C LYS A 63 1.64 14.15 22.82
N ALA A 64 1.51 13.15 23.69
CA ALA A 64 0.39 12.22 23.68
C ALA A 64 -0.91 12.96 24.04
N LYS A 65 -1.54 13.62 23.07
CA LYS A 65 -2.92 14.08 23.19
C LYS A 65 -3.80 12.99 22.60
N ASN A 66 -4.37 12.17 23.49
CA ASN A 66 -5.36 11.11 23.25
C ASN A 66 -4.76 9.71 23.00
N GLN A 67 -4.25 9.11 24.08
CA GLN A 67 -4.05 7.66 24.20
C GLN A 67 -5.38 6.90 24.01
N LYS A 68 -5.70 6.52 22.78
CA LYS A 68 -6.57 5.37 22.52
C LYS A 68 -5.79 4.42 21.63
N SER A 69 -5.34 3.33 22.26
CA SER A 69 -4.57 2.23 21.69
C SER A 69 -3.12 2.59 21.37
N PHE A 70 -2.27 2.49 22.39
CA PHE A 70 -0.83 2.28 22.18
C PHE A 70 -0.70 0.95 21.42
N ASN A 71 -0.60 0.98 20.08
CA ASN A 71 -0.21 -0.21 19.36
C ASN A 71 1.18 -0.56 19.88
N GLN A 72 1.30 -1.68 20.61
CA GLN A 72 2.56 -2.12 21.26
C GLN A 72 3.66 -2.48 20.24
N TYR A 73 3.47 -2.14 18.97
CA TYR A 73 4.35 -2.48 17.88
C TYR A 73 4.38 -1.37 16.83
N LEU A 74 5.57 -1.10 16.30
CA LEU A 74 5.77 -0.21 15.15
C LEU A 74 5.78 -1.06 13.88
N LEU A 75 5.01 -0.63 12.89
CA LEU A 75 5.01 -1.23 11.55
C LEU A 75 5.94 -0.42 10.64
N TYR A 76 6.77 -1.11 9.88
CA TYR A 76 7.74 -0.51 8.97
C TYR A 76 7.83 -1.27 7.65
N ILE A 77 7.92 -0.53 6.56
CA ILE A 77 8.26 -1.03 5.23
C ILE A 77 8.98 0.08 4.46
N ASP A 78 10.03 -0.29 3.73
CA ASP A 78 10.81 0.66 2.93
C ASP A 78 9.98 1.15 1.72
N PRO A 79 9.71 2.47 1.59
CA PRO A 79 8.99 3.03 0.46
C PRO A 79 9.60 2.70 -0.91
N SER A 80 10.93 2.55 -0.99
CA SER A 80 11.62 2.18 -2.23
C SER A 80 11.26 0.76 -2.67
N LYS A 81 11.01 -0.15 -1.72
CA LYS A 81 10.54 -1.50 -2.01
C LYS A 81 9.11 -1.49 -2.52
N ILE A 82 8.23 -0.66 -1.95
CA ILE A 82 6.86 -0.47 -2.46
C ILE A 82 6.91 -0.03 -3.92
N LYS A 83 7.66 1.04 -4.21
CA LYS A 83 7.85 1.57 -5.57
C LYS A 83 8.30 0.47 -6.54
N ASN A 84 9.35 -0.27 -6.20
CA ASN A 84 9.88 -1.32 -7.06
C ASN A 84 8.89 -2.46 -7.26
N TRP A 85 8.18 -2.86 -6.21
CA TRP A 85 7.20 -3.93 -6.28
C TRP A 85 6.06 -3.55 -7.24
N VAL A 86 5.49 -2.36 -7.07
CA VAL A 86 4.46 -1.80 -7.96
C VAL A 86 4.94 -1.73 -9.41
N LYS A 87 6.19 -1.28 -9.64
CA LYS A 87 6.78 -1.26 -10.98
C LYS A 87 6.87 -2.66 -11.59
N ASN A 88 7.35 -3.65 -10.84
CA ASN A 88 7.46 -5.03 -11.31
C ASN A 88 6.09 -5.65 -11.61
N ARG A 89 5.04 -5.14 -10.96
CA ARG A 89 3.65 -5.51 -11.27
C ARG A 89 3.14 -4.91 -12.59
N GLY A 90 3.87 -3.98 -13.20
CA GLY A 90 3.52 -3.33 -14.47
C GLY A 90 2.89 -1.95 -14.32
N ASP A 91 2.76 -1.41 -13.10
CA ASP A 91 2.17 -0.09 -12.88
C ASP A 91 3.26 1.00 -12.82
N GLU A 92 3.71 1.43 -14.00
CA GLU A 92 4.76 2.45 -14.11
C GLU A 92 4.29 3.83 -13.65
N GLU A 93 3.01 4.16 -13.86
CA GLU A 93 2.43 5.42 -13.44
C GLU A 93 2.47 5.55 -11.92
N LEU A 94 1.91 4.58 -11.20
CA LEU A 94 1.91 4.61 -9.74
C LEU A 94 3.34 4.55 -9.19
N SER A 95 4.22 3.74 -9.77
CA SER A 95 5.65 3.72 -9.39
C SER A 95 6.30 5.09 -9.53
N ARG A 96 6.00 5.84 -10.60
CA ARG A 96 6.54 7.19 -10.81
C ARG A 96 6.01 8.18 -9.78
N GLU A 97 4.71 8.15 -9.48
CA GLU A 97 4.11 9.04 -8.47
C GLU A 97 4.68 8.74 -7.07
N ILE A 98 4.80 7.46 -6.70
CA ILE A 98 5.46 7.06 -5.44
C ILE A 98 6.90 7.56 -5.39
N SER A 99 7.64 7.48 -6.51
CA SER A 99 9.01 7.98 -6.60
C SER A 99 9.08 9.49 -6.36
N ALA A 100 8.11 10.26 -6.85
CA ALA A 100 8.05 11.69 -6.64
C ALA A 100 7.81 12.01 -5.15
N GLU A 101 6.89 11.31 -4.50
CA GLU A 101 6.60 11.51 -3.07
C GLU A 101 7.76 11.10 -2.17
N ILE A 102 8.52 10.04 -2.52
CA ILE A 102 9.74 9.65 -1.81
C ILE A 102 10.80 10.75 -1.88
N LYS A 103 10.94 11.41 -3.03
CA LYS A 103 11.93 12.49 -3.23
C LYS A 103 11.52 13.80 -2.57
N LYS A 104 10.22 14.07 -2.54
CA LYS A 104 9.63 15.31 -2.01
C LYS A 104 9.68 15.39 -0.48
N ASN A 105 9.55 14.24 0.20
CA ASN A 105 9.46 14.18 1.65
C ASN A 105 10.76 13.61 2.25
N GLU A 106 11.23 14.15 3.36
CA GLU A 106 12.44 13.65 4.05
C GLU A 106 12.09 12.56 5.06
N SER A 107 11.10 12.81 5.92
CA SER A 107 10.70 11.90 7.00
C SER A 107 9.93 10.68 6.49
N TYR A 108 10.01 9.58 7.23
CA TYR A 108 9.29 8.35 6.89
C TYR A 108 7.77 8.54 6.98
N GLY A 109 7.28 9.21 8.03
CA GLY A 109 5.86 9.52 8.22
C GLY A 109 5.28 10.30 7.03
N ALA A 110 5.90 11.43 6.66
CA ALA A 110 5.43 12.25 5.56
C ALA A 110 5.45 11.53 4.20
N LYS A 111 6.42 10.63 3.97
CA LYS A 111 6.43 9.75 2.79
C LYS A 111 5.19 8.86 2.78
N LEU A 112 4.88 8.20 3.89
CA LEU A 112 3.72 7.31 3.97
C LEU A 112 2.39 8.04 3.86
N GLU A 113 2.23 9.18 4.54
CA GLU A 113 1.04 10.03 4.43
C GLU A 113 0.72 10.41 2.99
N SER A 114 1.76 10.58 2.17
CA SER A 114 1.62 10.92 0.75
C SER A 114 1.42 9.69 -0.14
N ILE A 115 2.06 8.56 0.18
CA ILE A 115 2.02 7.33 -0.63
C ILE A 115 0.73 6.52 -0.41
N VAL A 116 0.24 6.41 0.84
CA VAL A 116 -0.92 5.58 1.17
C VAL A 116 -2.18 6.00 0.40
N PRO A 117 -2.52 7.29 0.27
CA PRO A 117 -3.66 7.71 -0.54
C PRO A 117 -3.54 7.32 -2.02
N LEU A 118 -2.33 7.33 -2.59
CA LEU A 118 -2.08 6.90 -3.98
C LEU A 118 -2.37 5.40 -4.15
N LEU A 119 -1.87 4.58 -3.22
CA LEU A 119 -2.10 3.13 -3.22
C LEU A 119 -3.59 2.80 -3.03
N ARG A 120 -4.27 3.46 -2.08
CA ARG A 120 -5.71 3.29 -1.85
C ARG A 120 -6.52 3.63 -3.11
N LYS A 121 -6.25 4.79 -3.71
CA LYS A 121 -6.92 5.22 -4.95
C LYS A 121 -6.70 4.20 -6.07
N ARG A 122 -5.48 3.69 -6.26
CA ARG A 122 -5.22 2.68 -7.29
C ARG A 122 -5.95 1.36 -7.00
N LEU A 123 -6.02 0.93 -5.73
CA LEU A 123 -6.80 -0.26 -5.34
C LEU A 123 -8.28 -0.11 -5.68
N GLU A 124 -8.88 1.05 -5.38
CA GLU A 124 -10.28 1.36 -5.71
C GLU A 124 -10.51 1.35 -7.24
N GLN A 125 -9.61 1.98 -8.00
CA GLN A 125 -9.67 1.99 -9.46
C GLN A 125 -9.62 0.57 -10.04
N CYS A 126 -8.74 -0.30 -9.54
CA CYS A 126 -8.65 -1.69 -9.98
C CYS A 126 -9.93 -2.46 -9.69
N LYS A 127 -10.51 -2.33 -8.48
CA LYS A 127 -11.79 -2.98 -8.13
C LYS A 127 -12.91 -2.53 -9.05
N GLY A 128 -13.05 -1.23 -9.27
CA GLY A 128 -14.09 -0.69 -10.16
C GLY A 128 -13.99 -1.21 -11.60
N VAL A 129 -12.78 -1.39 -12.14
CA VAL A 129 -12.58 -1.98 -13.48
C VAL A 129 -13.05 -3.43 -13.55
N ILE A 130 -12.80 -4.23 -12.52
CA ILE A 130 -13.26 -5.63 -12.47
C ILE A 130 -14.78 -5.71 -12.30
N GLU A 131 -15.36 -4.93 -11.40
CA GLU A 131 -16.81 -4.89 -11.20
C GLU A 131 -17.56 -4.44 -12.48
N GLU A 132 -17.03 -3.45 -13.21
CA GLU A 132 -17.59 -3.05 -14.51
C GLU A 132 -17.50 -4.15 -15.58
N LYS A 133 -16.43 -4.95 -15.56
CA LYS A 133 -16.26 -6.09 -16.47
C LYS A 133 -17.29 -7.17 -16.17
N GLU A 134 -17.47 -7.52 -14.89
CA GLU A 134 -18.43 -8.54 -14.45
C GLU A 134 -19.86 -8.16 -14.82
N LYS A 135 -20.28 -6.92 -14.55
CA LYS A 135 -21.62 -6.42 -14.93
C LYS A 135 -21.88 -6.47 -16.44
N LYS A 136 -20.85 -6.25 -17.27
CA LYS A 136 -20.96 -6.35 -18.73
C LYS A 136 -21.05 -7.79 -19.24
N LEU A 137 -20.61 -8.77 -18.45
CA LEU A 137 -20.74 -10.18 -18.77
C LEU A 137 -22.12 -10.69 -18.37
N GLU A 138 -22.64 -10.28 -17.21
CA GLU A 138 -23.99 -10.65 -16.73
C GLU A 138 -25.11 -10.05 -17.61
N GLY A 139 -24.95 -8.81 -18.10
CA GLY A 139 -25.92 -8.16 -19.00
C GLY A 139 -25.86 -8.61 -20.47
N ARG A 140 -25.16 -9.70 -20.80
CA ARG A 140 -25.09 -10.29 -22.15
C ARG A 140 -25.90 -11.59 -22.29
N ASP A 141 -26.51 -12.06 -21.22
CA ASP A 141 -27.35 -13.26 -21.19
C ASP A 141 -28.87 -12.92 -21.19
N GLU A 142 -29.25 -11.66 -21.42
CA GLU A 142 -30.63 -11.17 -21.64
C GLU A 142 -30.84 -10.69 -23.09
#